data_AF-A0A6N9YJ95-F1
#
_entry.id   AF-A0A6N9YJ95-F1
#
_cell.length_a   1.000
_cell.length_b   1.000
_cell.length_c   1.000
_cell.angle_alpha   90.00
_cell.angle_beta   90.00
_cell.angle_gamma   90.00
#
_symmetry.space_group_name_H-M   'P 1'
#
loop_
_entity.id
_entity.type
_entity.pdbx_description
1 polymer ?
#
loop_
_entity_poly.entity_id
_entity_poly.type
_entity_poly.pdbx_seq_one_letter_code
_entity_poly.pdbx_strand_id
1 'polypeptide(L)'
;MTQSAPIMVVPGDDAPGHTESADRQPWWLYCTEVLGHLRLPYETVTPADVAAREHARIAVFPAAARLDENEASAVRRWVADGGVAVCVGAGPLTAAFGVSATGEVSDGHVSVTGGNGWVDPPDVPLRVLGGVRLDVPAPDEAASDGTAVLARWSDDGTTAMLARRHGAGFAVVSGVDLWQTIVRIQQGDPVREDGVPAADGSAAVDDGVLKCDDGIVLSYETDRALPPDGWVPRPDGRAGLEPVPVFHRPHADLWRQAFVQVLFEAAARTGVVLPWLYYWPSGVPAVAHLSVDSDRNVSEEAETTLRLFDEAGVRTTWCHVYPGGYEPEVVRAIAERGHEHALHYNAVGDADIATWGWPQMRAQHAWAQAMTGHEEIVSNKNHYTRWEGWDEFYLWCQALGVQIDESRGPSKQGNVGFPFGTAHLSFPMAGVEDNGSRLDVLVLPLHVQDLAWAAHESVRDVILEQALAHHGVAHFLFHPVHVYRRTYVQDACRDVVALARDHGMPWWTAAQLNAWERLRREVSLSVRAAAAGALDVVVNTPRPVQDAAILLALPDDWAGSPGSARTDAGVEVGHAVVDRHGRRMVELTTDLPAGETLITLTAAGTTVPAGAATGGGYR
;
A
#
# COMPACT_ATOMS: atom_id res chain seq x y z
N MET A 1 16.57 19.54 -23.14
CA MET A 1 17.19 18.58 -22.22
C MET A 1 16.10 17.59 -21.83
N THR A 2 16.31 16.31 -22.10
CA THR A 2 15.32 15.24 -21.87
C THR A 2 15.16 14.99 -20.37
N GLN A 3 13.91 15.08 -19.88
CA GLN A 3 13.51 14.56 -18.58
C GLN A 3 13.89 13.08 -18.54
N SER A 4 14.83 12.70 -17.69
CA SER A 4 15.20 11.30 -17.47
C SER A 4 14.84 10.93 -16.04
N ALA A 5 14.29 9.75 -15.86
CA ALA A 5 13.86 9.29 -14.55
C ALA A 5 15.09 8.89 -13.70
N PRO A 6 15.10 9.18 -12.39
CA PRO A 6 16.20 8.82 -11.50
C PRO A 6 16.31 7.31 -11.25
N ILE A 7 15.19 6.59 -11.39
CA ILE A 7 15.06 5.15 -11.18
C ILE A 7 14.89 4.46 -12.53
N MET A 8 15.73 3.46 -12.77
CA MET A 8 15.53 2.47 -13.83
C MET A 8 14.91 1.21 -13.22
N VAL A 9 13.87 0.68 -13.84
CA VAL A 9 13.37 -0.67 -13.58
C VAL A 9 13.84 -1.56 -14.71
N VAL A 10 14.60 -2.59 -14.38
CA VAL A 10 15.04 -3.61 -15.33
C VAL A 10 14.09 -4.79 -15.17
N PRO A 11 13.16 -5.04 -16.11
CA PRO A 11 12.20 -6.14 -16.00
C PRO A 11 12.87 -7.48 -15.70
N GLY A 12 12.19 -8.35 -14.96
CA GLY A 12 12.57 -9.76 -14.95
C GLY A 12 12.43 -10.35 -16.36
N ASP A 13 13.18 -11.41 -16.65
CA ASP A 13 13.09 -12.14 -17.92
C ASP A 13 11.77 -12.92 -18.03
N ASP A 14 10.67 -12.17 -18.17
CA ASP A 14 9.37 -12.52 -18.75
C ASP A 14 8.91 -11.38 -19.68
N ALA A 15 9.86 -10.64 -20.27
CA ALA A 15 9.54 -9.74 -21.37
C ALA A 15 8.87 -10.58 -22.49
N PRO A 16 7.77 -10.09 -23.11
CA PRO A 16 6.92 -10.89 -23.97
C PRO A 16 7.74 -11.47 -25.14
N GLY A 17 8.13 -12.74 -25.04
CA GLY A 17 9.01 -13.34 -26.04
C GLY A 17 9.72 -14.65 -25.72
N HIS A 18 9.94 -15.05 -24.46
CA HIS A 18 10.70 -16.28 -24.19
C HIS A 18 10.12 -17.19 -23.11
N THR A 19 9.86 -18.41 -23.53
CA THR A 19 9.28 -19.55 -22.83
C THR A 19 10.25 -20.15 -21.80
N GLU A 20 10.09 -19.85 -20.52
CA GLU A 20 10.39 -20.80 -19.44
C GLU A 20 9.31 -20.73 -18.36
N SER A 21 8.41 -21.72 -18.44
CA SER A 21 7.15 -21.97 -17.72
C SER A 21 6.11 -20.85 -17.77
N ALA A 22 5.15 -20.97 -18.69
CA ALA A 22 3.89 -20.22 -18.71
C ALA A 22 3.01 -20.42 -17.44
N ASP A 23 3.54 -21.08 -16.41
CA ASP A 23 2.84 -21.56 -15.21
C ASP A 23 3.29 -20.81 -13.93
N ARG A 24 4.25 -19.88 -14.00
CA ARG A 24 4.76 -19.14 -12.83
C ARG A 24 4.25 -17.70 -12.81
N GLN A 25 3.74 -17.28 -11.66
CA GLN A 25 3.25 -15.93 -11.44
C GLN A 25 4.39 -14.89 -11.55
N PRO A 26 4.26 -13.84 -12.39
CA PRO A 26 5.28 -12.80 -12.56
C PRO A 26 5.19 -11.73 -11.46
N TRP A 27 5.42 -12.12 -10.21
CA TRP A 27 5.29 -11.24 -9.04
C TRP A 27 6.07 -9.93 -9.16
N TRP A 28 7.21 -9.96 -9.86
CA TRP A 28 8.09 -8.80 -10.08
C TRP A 28 7.40 -7.60 -10.72
N LEU A 29 6.30 -7.81 -11.47
CA LEU A 29 5.48 -6.73 -12.04
C LEU A 29 4.93 -5.80 -10.95
N TYR A 30 4.70 -6.32 -9.74
CA TYR A 30 4.17 -5.55 -8.61
C TYR A 30 5.11 -4.44 -8.12
N CYS A 31 6.40 -4.50 -8.47
CA CYS A 31 7.34 -3.39 -8.24
C CYS A 31 6.80 -2.08 -8.83
N THR A 32 6.23 -2.14 -10.04
CA THR A 32 5.67 -0.95 -10.70
C THR A 32 4.42 -0.41 -10.02
N GLU A 33 3.65 -1.28 -9.34
CA GLU A 33 2.51 -0.85 -8.53
C GLU A 33 2.99 -0.10 -7.28
N VAL A 34 4.05 -0.57 -6.61
CA VAL A 34 4.64 0.15 -5.45
C VAL A 34 5.21 1.50 -5.86
N LEU A 35 5.98 1.58 -6.95
CA LEU A 35 6.51 2.85 -7.47
C LEU A 35 5.37 3.78 -7.94
N GLY A 36 4.39 3.22 -8.65
CA GLY A 36 3.22 3.90 -9.15
C GLY A 36 2.26 4.38 -8.05
N HIS A 37 2.25 3.73 -6.89
CA HIS A 37 1.53 4.17 -5.70
C HIS A 37 2.21 5.38 -5.04
N LEU A 38 3.50 5.64 -5.26
CA LEU A 38 4.16 6.87 -4.77
C LEU A 38 4.30 7.96 -5.85
N ARG A 39 3.96 7.63 -7.10
CA ARG A 39 4.31 8.45 -8.29
C ARG A 39 5.81 8.72 -8.40
N LEU A 40 6.62 7.77 -7.91
CA LEU A 40 8.06 7.84 -8.09
C LEU A 40 8.38 7.81 -9.58
N PRO A 41 9.16 8.76 -10.13
CA PRO A 41 9.48 8.75 -11.54
C PRO A 41 10.46 7.59 -11.82
N TYR A 42 10.07 6.71 -12.73
CA TYR A 42 10.92 5.62 -13.19
C TYR A 42 10.81 5.44 -14.71
N GLU A 43 11.82 4.84 -15.31
CA GLU A 43 11.75 4.31 -16.67
C GLU A 43 12.07 2.83 -16.70
N THR A 44 11.42 2.09 -17.61
CA THR A 44 11.73 0.69 -17.84
C THR A 44 12.82 0.59 -18.89
N VAL A 45 13.91 -0.13 -18.60
CA VAL A 45 15.07 -0.26 -19.50
C VAL A 45 15.49 -1.71 -19.64
N THR A 46 16.24 -2.02 -20.70
CA THR A 46 16.91 -3.33 -20.81
C THR A 46 18.15 -3.37 -19.93
N PRO A 47 18.66 -4.55 -19.55
CA PRO A 47 19.90 -4.64 -18.80
C PRO A 47 21.09 -3.95 -19.49
N ALA A 48 21.19 -4.08 -20.81
CA ALA A 48 22.23 -3.46 -21.61
C ALA A 48 22.19 -1.92 -21.56
N ASP A 49 21.00 -1.34 -21.38
CA ASP A 49 20.81 0.12 -21.35
C ASP A 49 21.20 0.76 -20.02
N VAL A 50 21.31 -0.01 -18.92
CA VAL A 50 21.58 0.53 -17.56
C VAL A 50 22.82 1.42 -17.56
N ALA A 51 23.91 0.94 -18.15
CA ALA A 51 25.17 1.68 -18.19
C ALA A 51 25.15 2.90 -19.13
N ALA A 52 24.18 2.97 -20.06
CA ALA A 52 24.05 4.07 -21.01
C ALA A 52 23.24 5.25 -20.45
N ARG A 53 22.55 5.09 -19.31
CA ARG A 53 21.75 6.15 -18.69
C ARG A 53 22.57 6.96 -17.68
N GLU A 54 23.22 8.01 -18.17
CA GLU A 54 24.10 8.86 -17.34
C GLU A 54 23.38 9.56 -16.16
N HIS A 55 22.09 9.83 -16.29
CA HIS A 55 21.29 10.57 -15.31
C HIS A 55 20.61 9.68 -14.26
N ALA A 56 20.39 8.41 -14.57
CA ALA A 56 19.79 7.47 -13.64
C ALA A 56 20.87 6.87 -12.75
N ARG A 57 20.68 6.96 -11.43
CA ARG A 57 21.64 6.46 -10.43
C ARG A 57 21.13 5.26 -9.65
N ILE A 58 19.88 4.87 -9.86
CA ILE A 58 19.27 3.75 -9.16
C ILE A 58 18.71 2.78 -10.22
N ALA A 59 19.09 1.51 -10.13
CA ALA A 59 18.58 0.44 -10.97
C ALA A 59 17.92 -0.62 -10.09
N VAL A 60 16.62 -0.85 -10.28
CA VAL A 60 15.85 -1.89 -9.59
C VAL A 60 15.75 -3.10 -10.49
N PHE A 61 16.25 -4.23 -10.01
CA PHE A 61 16.08 -5.55 -10.59
C PHE A 61 15.04 -6.29 -9.71
N PRO A 62 13.74 -6.27 -10.08
CA PRO A 62 12.66 -6.78 -9.26
C PRO A 62 12.59 -8.32 -9.26
N ALA A 63 13.45 -9.00 -10.03
CA ALA A 63 13.62 -10.44 -9.97
C ALA A 63 15.11 -10.79 -10.09
N ALA A 64 15.45 -12.05 -9.87
CA ALA A 64 16.79 -12.57 -10.10
C ALA A 64 17.15 -12.40 -11.59
N ALA A 65 17.92 -11.35 -11.90
CA ALA A 65 18.23 -10.97 -13.27
C ALA A 65 19.08 -12.04 -13.98
N ARG A 66 18.66 -12.54 -15.15
CA ARG A 66 19.44 -13.48 -15.97
C ARG A 66 20.29 -12.69 -16.96
N LEU A 67 21.30 -12.01 -16.43
CA LEU A 67 22.23 -11.24 -17.24
C LEU A 67 23.31 -12.13 -17.82
N ASP A 68 23.70 -11.86 -19.07
CA ASP A 68 24.95 -12.40 -19.60
C ASP A 68 26.17 -11.77 -18.89
N GLU A 69 27.36 -12.32 -19.14
CA GLU A 69 28.59 -11.84 -18.49
C GLU A 69 28.93 -10.39 -18.84
N ASN A 70 28.60 -9.93 -20.05
CA ASN A 70 28.85 -8.56 -20.50
C ASN A 70 27.89 -7.58 -19.83
N GLU A 71 26.61 -7.92 -19.76
CA GLU A 71 25.56 -7.15 -19.09
C GLU A 71 25.84 -7.04 -17.59
N ALA A 72 26.13 -8.16 -16.92
CA ALA A 72 26.50 -8.16 -15.51
C ALA A 72 27.76 -7.30 -15.27
N SER A 73 28.75 -7.38 -16.16
CA SER A 73 29.96 -6.55 -16.10
C SER A 73 29.68 -5.07 -16.36
N ALA A 74 28.73 -4.74 -17.22
CA ALA A 74 28.32 -3.35 -17.49
C ALA A 74 27.62 -2.75 -16.27
N VAL A 75 26.64 -3.46 -15.69
CA VAL A 75 25.96 -3.04 -14.46
C VAL A 75 26.97 -2.90 -13.32
N ARG A 76 27.88 -3.85 -13.16
CA ARG A 76 28.92 -3.79 -12.13
C ARG A 76 29.84 -2.56 -12.27
N ARG A 77 30.23 -2.20 -13.49
CA ARG A 77 31.00 -0.96 -13.74
C ARG A 77 30.18 0.27 -13.41
N TRP A 78 28.92 0.32 -13.84
CA TRP A 78 28.01 1.43 -13.51
C TRP A 78 27.83 1.60 -11.99
N VAL A 79 27.72 0.50 -11.23
CA VAL A 79 27.73 0.55 -9.76
C VAL A 79 29.08 1.06 -9.23
N ALA A 80 30.21 0.57 -9.77
CA ALA A 80 31.54 1.03 -9.38
C ALA A 80 31.73 2.55 -9.58
N ASP A 81 31.06 3.12 -10.59
CA ASP A 81 31.09 4.55 -10.93
C ASP A 81 30.10 5.39 -10.10
N GLY A 82 29.38 4.79 -9.14
CA GLY A 82 28.51 5.49 -8.21
C GLY A 82 27.02 5.18 -8.34
N GLY A 83 26.62 4.24 -9.21
CA GLY A 83 25.24 3.75 -9.27
C GLY A 83 24.85 2.85 -8.08
N VAL A 84 23.56 2.67 -7.85
CA VAL A 84 23.02 1.73 -6.87
C VAL A 84 22.14 0.69 -7.55
N ALA A 85 22.51 -0.58 -7.48
CA ALA A 85 21.69 -1.70 -7.92
C ALA A 85 20.88 -2.25 -6.74
N VAL A 86 19.55 -2.31 -6.87
CA VAL A 86 18.64 -2.91 -5.88
C VAL A 86 18.08 -4.20 -6.49
N CYS A 87 18.55 -5.33 -5.99
CA CYS A 87 18.24 -6.66 -6.54
C CYS A 87 17.32 -7.44 -5.60
N VAL A 88 16.23 -7.97 -6.14
CA VAL A 88 15.35 -8.93 -5.46
C VAL A 88 15.66 -10.33 -6.00
N GLY A 89 15.98 -11.26 -5.10
CA GLY A 89 16.52 -12.57 -5.41
C GLY A 89 18.04 -12.58 -5.61
N ALA A 90 18.61 -13.78 -5.67
CA ALA A 90 20.02 -14.01 -5.94
C ALA A 90 20.21 -14.65 -7.32
N GLY A 91 21.28 -14.29 -8.03
CA GLY A 91 21.57 -14.76 -9.38
C GLY A 91 22.94 -14.30 -9.89
N PRO A 92 23.21 -14.39 -11.21
CA PRO A 92 24.49 -14.01 -11.81
C PRO A 92 24.96 -12.58 -11.44
N LEU A 93 24.04 -11.61 -11.43
CA LEU A 93 24.35 -10.23 -11.06
C LEU A 93 24.80 -10.12 -9.59
N THR A 94 24.07 -10.74 -8.65
CA THR A 94 24.42 -10.68 -7.23
C THR A 94 25.72 -11.43 -6.94
N ALA A 95 25.98 -12.53 -7.67
CA ALA A 95 27.24 -13.27 -7.59
C ALA A 95 28.44 -12.42 -8.02
N ALA A 96 28.26 -11.52 -9.00
CA ALA A 96 29.29 -10.55 -9.39
C ALA A 96 29.65 -9.55 -8.26
N PHE A 97 28.77 -9.38 -7.28
CA PHE A 97 29.00 -8.64 -6.04
C PHE A 97 29.36 -9.54 -4.85
N GLY A 98 29.62 -10.83 -5.09
CA GLY A 98 30.00 -11.82 -4.06
C GLY A 98 28.85 -12.22 -3.14
N VAL A 99 27.62 -12.24 -3.64
CA VAL A 99 26.42 -12.67 -2.91
C VAL A 99 25.71 -13.78 -3.68
N SER A 100 25.56 -14.94 -3.06
CA SER A 100 24.92 -16.12 -3.65
C SER A 100 23.78 -16.65 -2.79
N ALA A 101 22.91 -17.49 -3.35
CA ALA A 101 21.89 -18.20 -2.57
C ALA A 101 22.49 -19.47 -1.93
N THR A 102 22.07 -19.79 -0.71
CA THR A 102 22.41 -21.05 -0.01
C THR A 102 21.24 -21.99 0.21
N GLY A 103 20.00 -21.50 0.09
CA GLY A 103 18.82 -22.33 0.23
C GLY A 103 17.54 -21.54 0.05
N GLU A 104 16.50 -22.19 -0.46
CA GLU A 104 15.17 -21.60 -0.64
C GLU A 104 14.44 -21.51 0.71
N VAL A 105 13.51 -20.55 0.79
CA VAL A 105 12.60 -20.35 1.91
C VAL A 105 11.19 -20.27 1.35
N SER A 106 10.29 -21.15 1.79
CA SER A 106 8.87 -21.11 1.42
C SER A 106 8.14 -19.96 2.10
N ASP A 107 8.39 -19.79 3.40
CA ASP A 107 7.82 -18.78 4.27
C ASP A 107 8.65 -18.66 5.55
N GLY A 108 8.44 -17.58 6.30
CA GLY A 108 9.12 -17.35 7.57
C GLY A 108 9.03 -15.91 8.04
N HIS A 109 9.97 -15.50 8.87
CA HIS A 109 10.06 -14.14 9.39
C HIS A 109 11.47 -13.62 9.30
N VAL A 110 11.61 -12.32 9.04
CA VAL A 110 12.91 -11.64 9.01
C VAL A 110 12.92 -10.45 9.97
N SER A 111 14.01 -10.31 10.70
CA SER A 111 14.24 -9.18 11.58
C SER A 111 15.17 -8.18 10.89
N VAL A 112 14.71 -6.94 10.73
CA VAL A 112 15.54 -5.83 10.23
C VAL A 112 16.54 -5.44 11.32
N THR A 113 17.81 -5.31 10.95
CA THR A 113 18.89 -4.96 11.88
C THR A 113 18.85 -3.46 12.19
N GLY A 114 18.89 -3.08 13.47
CA GLY A 114 18.94 -1.65 13.83
C GLY A 114 20.27 -0.98 13.41
N GLY A 115 20.21 0.33 13.12
CA GLY A 115 21.41 1.15 12.88
C GLY A 115 22.18 0.85 11.59
N ASN A 116 21.55 0.16 10.63
CA ASN A 116 22.19 -0.21 9.36
C ASN A 116 22.33 0.97 8.37
N GLY A 117 21.61 2.07 8.59
CA GLY A 117 21.62 3.30 7.78
C GLY A 117 20.73 3.27 6.53
N TRP A 118 20.14 2.14 6.17
CA TRP A 118 19.29 1.96 4.99
C TRP A 118 17.81 1.80 5.33
N VAL A 119 17.50 0.99 6.34
CA VAL A 119 16.14 0.62 6.71
C VAL A 119 15.99 0.73 8.21
N ASP A 120 14.93 1.39 8.66
CA ASP A 120 14.58 1.48 10.07
C ASP A 120 13.96 0.15 10.54
N PRO A 121 14.36 -0.35 11.72
CA PRO A 121 13.79 -1.59 12.22
C PRO A 121 12.31 -1.38 12.61
N PRO A 122 11.38 -2.19 12.06
CA PRO A 122 10.03 -2.26 12.60
C PRO A 122 10.07 -2.92 13.99
N ASP A 123 9.00 -2.75 14.74
CA ASP A 123 8.89 -3.30 16.10
C ASP A 123 8.53 -4.80 16.14
N VAL A 124 8.31 -5.41 14.98
CA VAL A 124 8.04 -6.84 14.80
C VAL A 124 8.92 -7.45 13.69
N PRO A 125 9.27 -8.74 13.77
CA PRO A 125 9.77 -9.47 12.62
C PRO A 125 8.75 -9.45 11.47
N LEU A 126 9.22 -9.27 10.23
CA LEU A 126 8.37 -9.19 9.06
C LEU A 126 8.07 -10.57 8.49
N ARG A 127 6.79 -10.92 8.32
CA ARG A 127 6.33 -12.12 7.62
C ARG A 127 6.84 -12.13 6.17
N VAL A 128 7.33 -13.28 5.72
CA VAL A 128 7.86 -13.51 4.37
C VAL A 128 7.18 -14.72 3.75
N LEU A 129 6.89 -14.64 2.44
CA LEU A 129 6.31 -15.71 1.63
C LEU A 129 7.16 -15.89 0.37
N GLY A 130 8.20 -16.71 0.48
CA GLY A 130 9.14 -16.97 -0.60
C GLY A 130 10.46 -16.21 -0.46
N GLY A 131 11.53 -16.84 -0.94
CA GLY A 131 12.85 -16.21 -1.01
C GLY A 131 13.99 -17.22 -0.95
N VAL A 132 15.17 -16.70 -0.68
CA VAL A 132 16.42 -17.44 -0.51
C VAL A 132 17.22 -16.88 0.66
N ARG A 133 17.98 -17.75 1.31
CA ARG A 133 19.04 -17.36 2.23
C ARG A 133 20.25 -16.87 1.44
N LEU A 134 20.85 -15.78 1.88
CA LEU A 134 22.02 -15.19 1.24
C LEU A 134 23.30 -15.68 1.92
N ASP A 135 24.19 -16.23 1.10
CA ASP A 135 25.59 -16.44 1.46
C ASP A 135 26.42 -15.21 1.13
N VAL A 136 27.24 -14.86 2.10
CA VAL A 136 28.09 -13.68 2.04
C VAL A 136 29.43 -14.14 2.58
N PRO A 137 30.47 -14.27 1.74
CA PRO A 137 31.80 -14.63 2.21
C PRO A 137 32.19 -13.70 3.35
N ALA A 138 32.75 -14.28 4.42
CA ALA A 138 33.29 -13.49 5.52
C ALA A 138 34.20 -12.41 4.93
N PRO A 139 34.07 -11.15 5.34
CA PRO A 139 34.98 -10.13 4.85
C PRO A 139 36.39 -10.60 5.20
N ASP A 140 37.28 -10.69 4.20
CA ASP A 140 38.71 -10.68 4.47
C ASP A 140 38.95 -9.51 5.42
N GLU A 141 39.82 -9.64 6.42
CA GLU A 141 40.01 -8.59 7.45
C GLU A 141 40.38 -7.21 6.85
N ALA A 142 40.74 -7.15 5.56
CA ALA A 142 40.97 -5.96 4.75
C ALA A 142 39.72 -5.38 4.02
N ALA A 143 38.57 -6.06 4.02
CA ALA A 143 37.34 -5.76 3.26
C ALA A 143 36.11 -5.45 4.14
N SER A 144 36.29 -5.21 5.44
CA SER A 144 35.20 -4.88 6.38
C SER A 144 34.55 -3.50 6.15
N ASP A 145 35.12 -2.67 5.28
CA ASP A 145 34.65 -1.30 5.04
C ASP A 145 33.61 -1.26 3.90
N GLY A 146 32.37 -1.68 4.17
CA GLY A 146 31.25 -1.36 3.26
C GLY A 146 30.14 -2.38 3.06
N THR A 147 30.09 -3.49 3.82
CA THR A 147 28.90 -4.37 3.83
C THR A 147 28.04 -4.08 5.07
N ALA A 148 26.79 -3.69 4.86
CA ALA A 148 25.76 -3.55 5.88
C ALA A 148 24.73 -4.67 5.73
N VAL A 149 24.57 -5.52 6.73
CA VAL A 149 23.45 -6.48 6.77
C VAL A 149 22.22 -5.69 7.19
N LEU A 150 21.16 -5.73 6.39
CA LEU A 150 19.91 -4.98 6.59
C LEU A 150 18.85 -5.82 7.31
N ALA A 151 18.81 -7.13 7.04
CA ALA A 151 17.86 -8.04 7.69
C ALA A 151 18.41 -9.46 7.78
N ARG A 152 17.93 -10.22 8.76
CA ARG A 152 18.27 -11.63 9.00
C ARG A 152 17.02 -12.48 9.12
N TRP A 153 17.11 -13.72 8.66
CA TRP A 153 16.10 -14.74 8.92
C TRP A 153 16.03 -15.04 10.42
N SER A 154 14.81 -15.12 10.95
CA SER A 154 14.60 -15.20 12.40
C SER A 154 14.81 -16.60 12.96
N ASP A 155 14.76 -17.63 12.12
CA ASP A 155 14.92 -19.04 12.48
C ASP A 155 16.40 -19.44 12.69
N ASP A 156 17.30 -18.94 11.84
CA ASP A 156 18.72 -19.34 11.85
C ASP A 156 19.72 -18.18 11.84
N GLY A 157 19.25 -16.92 11.76
CA GLY A 157 20.09 -15.73 11.75
C GLY A 157 20.86 -15.50 10.44
N THR A 158 20.63 -16.30 9.40
CA THR A 158 21.26 -16.11 8.10
C THR A 158 20.83 -14.79 7.45
N THR A 159 21.65 -14.28 6.53
CA THR A 159 21.39 -12.97 5.92
C THR A 159 20.18 -13.06 4.98
N ALA A 160 19.20 -12.18 5.21
CA ALA A 160 18.01 -12.05 4.36
C ALA A 160 18.14 -10.86 3.41
N MET A 161 18.75 -9.75 3.87
CA MET A 161 18.99 -8.56 3.05
C MET A 161 20.32 -7.92 3.44
N LEU A 162 21.03 -7.36 2.46
CA LEU A 162 22.27 -6.62 2.69
C LEU A 162 22.46 -5.48 1.68
N ALA A 163 23.28 -4.50 2.03
CA ALA A 163 23.86 -3.53 1.12
C ALA A 163 25.38 -3.68 1.13
N ARG A 164 26.00 -3.79 -0.04
CA ARG A 164 27.46 -3.94 -0.19
C ARG A 164 28.01 -2.85 -1.09
N ARG A 165 28.99 -2.10 -0.59
CA ARG A 165 29.74 -1.11 -1.37
C ARG A 165 30.50 -1.81 -2.50
N HIS A 166 30.43 -1.23 -3.69
CA HIS A 166 31.25 -1.63 -4.82
C HIS A 166 31.72 -0.38 -5.55
N GLY A 167 33.02 -0.07 -5.49
CA GLY A 167 33.54 1.21 -5.94
C GLY A 167 32.89 2.37 -5.18
N ALA A 168 32.39 3.37 -5.91
CA ALA A 168 31.67 4.52 -5.35
C ALA A 168 30.20 4.22 -5.03
N GLY A 169 29.62 3.16 -5.60
CA GLY A 169 28.21 2.82 -5.45
C GLY A 169 27.94 1.63 -4.54
N PHE A 170 26.73 1.06 -4.66
CA PHE A 170 26.24 -0.03 -3.82
C PHE A 170 25.44 -1.08 -4.61
N ALA A 171 25.55 -2.33 -4.19
CA ALA A 171 24.61 -3.39 -4.52
C ALA A 171 23.80 -3.73 -3.26
N VAL A 172 22.49 -3.48 -3.31
CA VAL A 172 21.53 -3.92 -2.30
C VAL A 172 20.90 -5.21 -2.79
N VAL A 173 20.98 -6.27 -1.99
CA VAL A 173 20.46 -7.59 -2.34
C VAL A 173 19.44 -8.03 -1.30
N SER A 174 18.23 -8.33 -1.76
CA SER A 174 17.17 -8.95 -0.97
C SER A 174 17.04 -10.42 -1.35
N GLY A 175 17.29 -11.32 -0.42
CA GLY A 175 16.95 -12.73 -0.54
C GLY A 175 15.44 -12.97 -0.38
N VAL A 176 14.71 -12.06 0.25
CA VAL A 176 13.25 -12.11 0.36
C VAL A 176 12.61 -11.85 -1.02
N ASP A 177 11.63 -12.66 -1.41
CA ASP A 177 10.74 -12.33 -2.54
C ASP A 177 9.74 -11.27 -2.08
N LEU A 178 10.17 -10.01 -2.18
CA LEU A 178 9.40 -8.86 -1.70
C LEU A 178 8.02 -8.79 -2.35
N TRP A 179 7.94 -9.11 -3.64
CA TRP A 179 6.73 -8.90 -4.43
C TRP A 179 5.71 -9.99 -4.18
N GLN A 180 6.14 -11.27 -4.18
CA GLN A 180 5.27 -12.36 -3.78
C GLN A 180 4.75 -12.15 -2.35
N THR A 181 5.64 -11.73 -1.45
CA THR A 181 5.29 -11.47 -0.05
C THR A 181 4.22 -10.38 0.08
N ILE A 182 4.41 -9.22 -0.55
CA ILE A 182 3.43 -8.12 -0.49
C ILE A 182 2.09 -8.57 -1.10
N VAL A 183 2.10 -9.15 -2.30
CA VAL A 183 0.86 -9.50 -3.00
C VAL A 183 0.07 -10.57 -2.26
N ARG A 184 0.72 -11.67 -1.82
CA ARG A 184 0.01 -12.74 -1.11
C ARG A 184 -0.49 -12.30 0.27
N ILE A 185 0.20 -11.39 0.97
CA ILE A 185 -0.33 -10.84 2.21
C ILE A 185 -1.62 -10.05 1.94
N GLN A 186 -1.66 -9.24 0.89
CA GLN A 186 -2.80 -8.37 0.61
C GLN A 186 -3.98 -9.05 -0.07
N GLN A 187 -3.71 -10.01 -0.95
CA GLN A 187 -4.74 -10.75 -1.67
C GLN A 187 -5.09 -12.09 -1.00
N GLY A 188 -4.32 -12.52 -0.01
CA GLY A 188 -4.40 -13.87 0.54
C GLY A 188 -3.94 -14.92 -0.47
N ASP A 189 -4.25 -16.18 -0.19
CA ASP A 189 -4.22 -17.31 -1.11
C ASP A 189 -5.59 -17.53 -1.78
N PRO A 190 -5.65 -18.26 -2.91
CA PRO A 190 -6.93 -18.59 -3.54
C PRO A 190 -7.85 -19.37 -2.59
N VAL A 191 -9.09 -18.92 -2.42
CA VAL A 191 -10.06 -19.54 -1.50
C VAL A 191 -10.81 -20.66 -2.22
N ARG A 192 -10.62 -21.90 -1.76
CA ARG A 192 -11.26 -23.11 -2.32
C ARG A 192 -11.92 -23.99 -1.26
N GLU A 193 -11.50 -23.83 -0.03
CA GLU A 193 -11.98 -24.51 1.17
C GLU A 193 -11.87 -23.54 2.34
N ASP A 194 -12.54 -23.84 3.45
CA ASP A 194 -12.43 -23.04 4.66
C ASP A 194 -10.98 -23.00 5.15
N GLY A 195 -10.61 -21.87 5.75
CA GLY A 195 -9.29 -21.69 6.34
C GLY A 195 -9.10 -22.54 7.59
N VAL A 196 -7.85 -22.61 8.05
CA VAL A 196 -7.55 -23.22 9.34
C VAL A 196 -8.00 -22.26 10.45
N PRO A 197 -8.74 -22.71 11.47
CA PRO A 197 -9.13 -21.85 12.59
C PRO A 197 -7.95 -21.58 13.52
N ALA A 198 -7.96 -20.42 14.20
CA ALA A 198 -6.96 -20.12 15.23
C ALA A 198 -7.05 -21.09 16.41
N ALA A 199 -5.90 -21.61 16.86
CA ALA A 199 -5.82 -22.61 17.93
C ALA A 199 -6.36 -22.12 19.30
N ASP A 200 -6.44 -20.80 19.50
CA ASP A 200 -7.00 -20.17 20.70
C ASP A 200 -8.54 -20.02 20.65
N GLY A 201 -9.19 -20.42 19.55
CA GLY A 201 -10.63 -20.34 19.34
C GLY A 201 -11.17 -18.95 19.01
N SER A 202 -10.31 -17.93 18.87
CA SER A 202 -10.74 -16.55 18.57
C SER A 202 -11.15 -16.33 17.11
N ALA A 203 -10.75 -17.23 16.21
CA ALA A 203 -11.06 -17.18 14.78
C ALA A 203 -11.49 -18.55 14.24
N ALA A 204 -12.73 -18.96 14.54
CA ALA A 204 -13.36 -20.15 13.97
C ALA A 204 -13.89 -19.84 12.56
N VAL A 205 -12.99 -19.84 11.57
CA VAL A 205 -13.30 -19.56 10.15
C VAL A 205 -13.89 -20.77 9.41
N ASP A 206 -13.74 -21.97 9.97
CA ASP A 206 -14.23 -23.27 9.50
C ASP A 206 -15.75 -23.48 9.70
N ASP A 207 -16.54 -22.50 9.29
CA ASP A 207 -17.99 -22.46 9.48
C ASP A 207 -18.81 -22.93 8.26
N GLY A 208 -18.15 -23.43 7.21
CA GLY A 208 -18.78 -23.95 6.00
C GLY A 208 -19.16 -22.88 4.97
N VAL A 209 -18.69 -21.64 5.13
CA VAL A 209 -18.90 -20.55 4.17
C VAL A 209 -17.56 -19.98 3.73
N LEU A 210 -17.24 -20.04 2.43
CA LEU A 210 -15.96 -19.53 1.93
C LEU A 210 -15.87 -17.99 1.96
N LYS A 211 -14.91 -17.43 2.68
CA LYS A 211 -14.71 -16.00 2.94
C LYS A 211 -13.30 -15.57 2.58
N CYS A 212 -13.10 -14.26 2.47
CA CYS A 212 -11.77 -13.69 2.24
C CYS A 212 -10.75 -14.22 3.25
N ASP A 213 -11.11 -14.30 4.53
CA ASP A 213 -10.20 -14.64 5.61
C ASP A 213 -9.83 -16.14 5.68
N ASP A 214 -10.41 -16.99 4.83
CA ASP A 214 -9.93 -18.36 4.61
C ASP A 214 -8.58 -18.40 3.87
N GLY A 215 -8.26 -17.34 3.14
CA GLY A 215 -7.00 -17.20 2.40
C GLY A 215 -5.91 -16.42 3.15
N ILE A 216 -6.05 -16.14 4.45
CA ILE A 216 -5.01 -15.39 5.18
C ILE A 216 -3.70 -16.17 5.22
N VAL A 217 -2.60 -15.47 4.93
CA VAL A 217 -1.23 -16.03 4.90
C VAL A 217 -0.36 -15.59 6.09
N LEU A 218 -0.90 -14.69 6.92
CA LEU A 218 -0.31 -14.31 8.21
C LEU A 218 -0.54 -15.44 9.24
N SER A 219 0.40 -15.62 10.16
CA SER A 219 0.34 -16.64 11.21
C SER A 219 -0.46 -16.15 12.41
N TYR A 220 -1.39 -16.98 12.88
CA TYR A 220 -2.14 -16.69 14.10
C TYR A 220 -1.28 -16.65 15.35
N GLU A 221 -0.15 -17.36 15.35
CA GLU A 221 0.74 -17.52 16.49
C GLU A 221 1.76 -16.37 16.60
N THR A 222 2.22 -15.84 15.46
CA THR A 222 3.37 -14.93 15.42
C THR A 222 3.05 -13.53 14.90
N ASP A 223 2.00 -13.37 14.08
CA ASP A 223 1.63 -12.09 13.50
C ASP A 223 0.47 -11.40 14.25
N ARG A 224 -0.03 -12.04 15.32
CA ARG A 224 -1.04 -11.48 16.21
C ARG A 224 -0.48 -11.10 17.57
N ALA A 225 -1.03 -10.05 18.14
CA ALA A 225 -0.76 -9.63 19.52
C ALA A 225 -2.06 -9.19 20.19
N LEU A 226 -2.10 -9.25 21.52
CA LEU A 226 -3.18 -8.59 22.26
C LEU A 226 -3.09 -7.08 22.01
N PRO A 227 -4.23 -6.38 21.82
CA PRO A 227 -4.26 -4.93 21.85
C PRO A 227 -3.63 -4.39 23.14
N PRO A 228 -3.07 -3.17 23.14
CA PRO A 228 -2.44 -2.59 24.32
C PRO A 228 -3.30 -2.66 25.59
N ASP A 229 -2.64 -2.85 26.75
CA ASP A 229 -3.29 -2.87 28.06
C ASP A 229 -3.98 -1.53 28.39
N GLY A 230 -4.94 -1.56 29.31
CA GLY A 230 -5.63 -0.35 29.80
C GLY A 230 -7.02 -0.13 29.22
N TRP A 231 -7.56 -1.11 28.48
CA TRP A 231 -8.98 -1.11 28.12
C TRP A 231 -9.86 -1.21 29.37
N VAL A 232 -11.00 -0.54 29.34
CA VAL A 232 -11.99 -0.56 30.42
C VAL A 232 -13.26 -1.16 29.84
N PRO A 233 -13.78 -2.29 30.40
CA PRO A 233 -15.03 -2.85 29.91
C PRO A 233 -16.14 -1.82 29.96
N ARG A 234 -16.89 -1.67 28.88
CA ARG A 234 -18.12 -0.86 28.91
C ARG A 234 -19.09 -1.46 29.92
N PRO A 235 -19.63 -0.67 30.88
CA PRO A 235 -20.55 -1.16 31.89
C PRO A 235 -21.79 -1.88 31.33
N ASP A 236 -22.24 -1.48 30.14
CA ASP A 236 -23.37 -2.02 29.40
C ASP A 236 -22.96 -2.80 28.13
N GLY A 237 -21.67 -3.09 27.98
CA GLY A 237 -21.11 -3.80 26.82
C GLY A 237 -21.57 -5.26 26.74
N ARG A 238 -21.27 -5.89 25.59
CA ARG A 238 -21.57 -7.31 25.36
C ARG A 238 -20.81 -8.17 26.38
N ALA A 239 -21.55 -8.91 27.22
CA ALA A 239 -20.97 -9.84 28.17
C ALA A 239 -20.10 -10.91 27.45
N GLY A 240 -18.90 -11.15 27.98
CA GLY A 240 -17.95 -12.14 27.46
C GLY A 240 -17.21 -11.71 26.19
N LEU A 241 -17.36 -10.46 25.75
CA LEU A 241 -16.52 -9.89 24.71
C LEU A 241 -15.23 -9.36 25.37
N GLU A 242 -14.23 -10.22 25.45
CA GLU A 242 -12.89 -9.87 25.97
C GLU A 242 -11.94 -9.57 24.80
N PRO A 243 -10.87 -8.79 24.98
CA PRO A 243 -9.81 -8.69 23.98
C PRO A 243 -9.18 -10.06 23.69
N VAL A 244 -8.86 -10.27 22.42
CA VAL A 244 -8.16 -11.47 21.92
C VAL A 244 -6.97 -11.00 21.07
N PRO A 245 -5.99 -11.88 20.75
CA PRO A 245 -4.94 -11.52 19.80
C PRO A 245 -5.52 -11.12 18.44
N VAL A 246 -5.00 -10.03 17.87
CA VAL A 246 -5.43 -9.45 16.58
C VAL A 246 -4.23 -9.26 15.66
N PHE A 247 -4.43 -9.18 14.35
CA PHE A 247 -3.36 -8.86 13.39
C PHE A 247 -2.99 -7.38 13.54
N HIS A 248 -2.10 -7.08 14.46
CA HIS A 248 -1.85 -5.73 14.95
C HIS A 248 -0.91 -4.87 14.07
N ARG A 249 -0.34 -5.42 12.99
CA ARG A 249 0.63 -4.73 12.13
C ARG A 249 0.32 -4.94 10.65
N PRO A 250 0.42 -3.89 9.80
CA PRO A 250 0.26 -4.02 8.36
C PRO A 250 1.56 -4.51 7.71
N HIS A 251 1.81 -5.83 7.76
CA HIS A 251 3.07 -6.43 7.27
C HIS A 251 3.42 -6.12 5.80
N ALA A 252 2.44 -6.00 4.90
CA ALA A 252 2.69 -5.61 3.51
C ALA A 252 3.16 -4.15 3.42
N ASP A 253 2.62 -3.26 4.25
CA ASP A 253 3.04 -1.85 4.30
C ASP A 253 4.42 -1.68 4.92
N LEU A 254 4.76 -2.50 5.92
CA LEU A 254 6.12 -2.55 6.47
C LEU A 254 7.13 -2.97 5.40
N TRP A 255 6.78 -3.93 4.53
CA TRP A 255 7.62 -4.31 3.39
C TRP A 255 7.76 -3.22 2.34
N ARG A 256 6.67 -2.53 1.99
CA ARG A 256 6.71 -1.36 1.12
C ARG A 256 7.62 -0.28 1.69
N GLN A 257 7.45 0.02 2.98
CA GLN A 257 8.27 1.00 3.68
C GLN A 257 9.76 0.62 3.62
N ALA A 258 10.11 -0.64 3.88
CA ALA A 258 11.50 -1.10 3.80
C ALA A 258 12.09 -0.91 2.40
N PHE A 259 11.34 -1.27 1.35
CA PHE A 259 11.77 -1.05 -0.04
C PHE A 259 11.94 0.43 -0.37
N VAL A 260 10.98 1.26 0.02
CA VAL A 260 10.98 2.71 -0.24
C VAL A 260 12.12 3.41 0.52
N GLN A 261 12.41 3.01 1.75
CA GLN A 261 13.56 3.49 2.53
C GLN A 261 14.89 3.14 1.85
N VAL A 262 15.01 1.94 1.26
CA VAL A 262 16.18 1.58 0.43
C VAL A 262 16.33 2.53 -0.75
N LEU A 263 15.25 2.89 -1.44
CA LEU A 263 15.30 3.83 -2.57
C LEU A 263 15.68 5.25 -2.13
N PHE A 264 15.13 5.74 -1.01
CA PHE A 264 15.50 7.05 -0.47
C PHE A 264 16.97 7.11 -0.04
N GLU A 265 17.46 6.05 0.61
CA GLU A 265 18.87 5.97 0.98
C GLU A 265 19.77 5.87 -0.27
N ALA A 266 19.35 5.10 -1.28
CA ALA A 266 20.05 5.04 -2.56
C ALA A 266 20.12 6.42 -3.24
N ALA A 267 19.03 7.18 -3.23
CA ALA A 267 18.97 8.54 -3.78
C ALA A 267 19.93 9.48 -3.03
N ALA A 268 19.89 9.45 -1.69
CA ALA A 268 20.79 10.25 -0.86
C ALA A 268 22.27 9.94 -1.14
N ARG A 269 22.64 8.67 -1.20
CA ARG A 269 24.03 8.21 -1.47
C ARG A 269 24.52 8.54 -2.86
N THR A 270 23.62 8.73 -3.81
CA THR A 270 23.95 9.03 -5.22
C THR A 270 23.79 10.51 -5.56
N GLY A 271 23.38 11.33 -4.60
CA GLY A 271 23.16 12.77 -4.80
C GLY A 271 21.97 13.07 -5.72
N VAL A 272 21.04 12.14 -5.88
CA VAL A 272 19.85 12.32 -6.71
C VAL A 272 18.68 12.77 -5.86
N VAL A 273 17.95 13.77 -6.34
CA VAL A 273 16.67 14.18 -5.73
C VAL A 273 15.58 13.24 -6.23
N LEU A 274 14.86 12.61 -5.30
CA LEU A 274 13.74 11.74 -5.63
C LEU A 274 12.41 12.44 -5.25
N PRO A 275 11.65 12.95 -6.24
CA PRO A 275 10.33 13.50 -5.97
C PRO A 275 9.30 12.38 -5.85
N TRP A 276 8.31 12.56 -4.97
CA TRP A 276 7.13 11.70 -4.93
C TRP A 276 5.89 12.48 -4.51
N LEU A 277 4.71 11.97 -4.87
CA LEU A 277 3.43 12.58 -4.53
C LEU A 277 2.86 11.88 -3.30
N TYR A 278 2.62 12.64 -2.24
CA TYR A 278 2.06 12.12 -1.00
C TYR A 278 0.74 11.39 -1.23
N TYR A 279 0.40 10.46 -0.34
CA TYR A 279 -0.82 9.66 -0.45
C TYR A 279 -2.09 10.52 -0.39
N TRP A 280 -2.06 11.63 0.35
CA TRP A 280 -3.24 12.45 0.67
C TRP A 280 -2.99 13.93 0.34
N PRO A 281 -4.05 14.76 0.35
CA PRO A 281 -3.88 16.21 0.32
C PRO A 281 -2.96 16.70 1.44
N SER A 282 -2.33 17.85 1.23
CA SER A 282 -1.47 18.47 2.23
C SER A 282 -2.22 18.66 3.55
N GLY A 283 -1.51 18.38 4.65
CA GLY A 283 -2.07 18.42 6.00
C GLY A 283 -2.93 17.22 6.39
N VAL A 284 -3.21 16.27 5.50
CA VAL A 284 -3.97 15.04 5.82
C VAL A 284 -3.00 13.88 6.12
N PRO A 285 -2.85 13.44 7.38
CA PRO A 285 -1.83 12.46 7.73
C PRO A 285 -2.23 11.01 7.37
N ALA A 286 -3.52 10.71 7.40
CA ALA A 286 -4.17 9.44 7.04
C ALA A 286 -5.68 9.69 6.88
N VAL A 287 -6.44 8.74 6.34
CA VAL A 287 -7.89 8.87 6.11
C VAL A 287 -8.66 7.81 6.92
N ALA A 288 -9.85 8.14 7.40
CA ALA A 288 -10.76 7.19 8.01
C ALA A 288 -11.93 6.89 7.06
N HIS A 289 -12.40 5.64 7.08
CA HIS A 289 -13.51 5.16 6.27
C HIS A 289 -14.51 4.40 7.12
N LEU A 290 -15.81 4.66 6.90
CA LEU A 290 -16.91 3.94 7.54
C LEU A 290 -17.86 3.39 6.48
N SER A 291 -18.07 2.09 6.50
CA SER A 291 -19.07 1.41 5.67
C SER A 291 -20.20 0.78 6.50
N VAL A 292 -21.36 0.58 5.86
CA VAL A 292 -22.59 0.09 6.48
C VAL A 292 -23.20 -1.02 5.66
N ASP A 293 -23.46 -2.15 6.31
CA ASP A 293 -24.02 -3.34 5.66
C ASP A 293 -25.50 -3.49 5.98
N SER A 294 -26.30 -3.46 4.91
CA SER A 294 -27.76 -3.42 4.98
C SER A 294 -28.42 -4.80 5.14
N ASP A 295 -27.72 -5.82 5.67
CA ASP A 295 -28.08 -7.25 5.74
C ASP A 295 -29.56 -7.62 5.89
N ARG A 296 -30.32 -6.80 6.64
CA ARG A 296 -31.74 -7.05 6.93
C ARG A 296 -32.73 -6.16 6.18
N ASN A 297 -32.25 -5.13 5.48
CA ASN A 297 -33.06 -4.17 4.72
C ASN A 297 -34.21 -3.52 5.52
N VAL A 298 -34.00 -3.26 6.82
CA VAL A 298 -35.01 -2.64 7.69
C VAL A 298 -34.84 -1.11 7.74
N SER A 299 -35.79 -0.37 7.17
CA SER A 299 -35.78 1.09 7.08
C SER A 299 -35.65 1.80 8.44
N GLU A 300 -36.33 1.33 9.49
CA GLU A 300 -36.26 1.94 10.83
C GLU A 300 -34.84 1.86 11.45
N GLU A 301 -34.16 0.74 11.18
CA GLU A 301 -32.78 0.51 11.63
C GLU A 301 -31.83 1.46 10.87
N ALA A 302 -32.04 1.63 9.57
CA ALA A 302 -31.31 2.57 8.72
C ALA A 302 -31.53 4.03 9.16
N GLU A 303 -32.75 4.45 9.43
CA GLU A 303 -33.05 5.81 9.90
C GLU A 303 -32.36 6.14 11.22
N THR A 304 -32.30 5.17 12.14
CA THR A 304 -31.58 5.34 13.40
C THR A 304 -30.07 5.49 13.17
N THR A 305 -29.54 4.73 12.23
CA THR A 305 -28.13 4.79 11.84
C THR A 305 -27.79 6.12 11.14
N LEU A 306 -28.68 6.63 10.27
CA LEU A 306 -28.52 7.95 9.65
C LEU A 306 -28.50 9.07 10.69
N ARG A 307 -29.40 9.04 11.69
CA ARG A 307 -29.38 10.02 12.79
C ARG A 307 -28.07 9.99 13.56
N LEU A 308 -27.53 8.80 13.84
CA LEU A 308 -26.23 8.65 14.50
C LEU A 308 -25.10 9.29 13.68
N PHE A 309 -25.09 9.10 12.36
CA PHE A 309 -24.07 9.71 11.50
C PHE A 309 -24.22 11.22 11.35
N ASP A 310 -25.45 11.73 11.33
CA ASP A 310 -25.73 13.17 11.39
C ASP A 310 -25.17 13.76 12.70
N GLU A 311 -25.41 13.09 13.85
CA GLU A 311 -24.86 13.49 15.15
C GLU A 311 -23.33 13.44 15.20
N ALA A 312 -22.73 12.38 14.63
CA ALA A 312 -21.29 12.18 14.61
C ALA A 312 -20.57 13.05 13.55
N GLY A 313 -21.31 13.61 12.59
CA GLY A 313 -20.82 14.45 11.51
C GLY A 313 -19.94 13.69 10.50
N VAL A 314 -20.40 12.52 10.04
CA VAL A 314 -19.67 11.67 9.08
C VAL A 314 -20.52 11.26 7.89
N ARG A 315 -19.85 11.10 6.74
CA ARG A 315 -20.40 10.48 5.53
C ARG A 315 -19.79 9.10 5.38
N THR A 316 -20.58 8.18 4.84
CA THR A 316 -20.31 6.73 4.92
C THR A 316 -20.71 6.06 3.62
N THR A 317 -20.21 4.84 3.39
CA THR A 317 -20.61 4.01 2.24
C THR A 317 -21.64 2.99 2.67
N TRP A 318 -22.81 2.98 2.04
CA TRP A 318 -23.91 2.06 2.34
C TRP A 318 -23.94 0.93 1.32
N CYS A 319 -23.57 -0.26 1.75
CA CYS A 319 -23.57 -1.48 0.96
C CYS A 319 -24.97 -2.10 0.99
N HIS A 320 -25.64 -2.11 -0.16
CA HIS A 320 -27.02 -2.58 -0.33
C HIS A 320 -27.10 -4.07 -0.68
N VAL A 321 -27.78 -4.85 0.15
CA VAL A 321 -27.85 -6.31 0.02
C VAL A 321 -29.11 -6.77 -0.70
N TYR A 322 -28.95 -7.73 -1.61
CA TYR A 322 -30.06 -8.47 -2.20
C TYR A 322 -30.43 -9.69 -1.33
N PRO A 323 -31.72 -10.08 -1.21
CA PRO A 323 -32.91 -9.46 -1.78
C PRO A 323 -33.50 -8.33 -0.92
N GLY A 324 -34.33 -7.51 -1.56
CA GLY A 324 -35.12 -6.47 -0.91
C GLY A 324 -34.60 -5.09 -1.28
N GLY A 325 -34.10 -4.37 -0.28
CA GLY A 325 -33.78 -2.95 -0.32
C GLY A 325 -34.60 -2.18 0.70
N TYR A 326 -34.11 -0.99 1.07
CA TYR A 326 -34.88 -0.07 1.91
C TYR A 326 -36.06 0.53 1.16
N GLU A 327 -36.98 1.13 1.91
CA GLU A 327 -38.05 1.95 1.32
C GLU A 327 -37.45 3.13 0.53
N PRO A 328 -38.06 3.55 -0.59
CA PRO A 328 -37.51 4.59 -1.47
C PRO A 328 -37.16 5.90 -0.76
N GLU A 329 -37.93 6.28 0.27
CA GLU A 329 -37.66 7.47 1.07
C GLU A 329 -36.33 7.36 1.83
N VAL A 330 -36.01 6.20 2.39
CA VAL A 330 -34.74 5.97 3.10
C VAL A 330 -33.58 5.95 2.12
N VAL A 331 -33.72 5.28 0.98
CA VAL A 331 -32.70 5.26 -0.09
C VAL A 331 -32.35 6.68 -0.51
N ARG A 332 -33.37 7.50 -0.82
CA ARG A 332 -33.16 8.91 -1.16
C ARG A 332 -32.52 9.70 -0.02
N ALA A 333 -32.92 9.43 1.21
CA ALA A 333 -32.41 10.14 2.38
C ALA A 333 -30.93 9.81 2.69
N ILE A 334 -30.43 8.63 2.28
CA ILE A 334 -29.00 8.28 2.28
C ILE A 334 -28.25 9.21 1.33
N ALA A 335 -28.68 9.30 0.07
CA ALA A 335 -28.06 10.15 -0.95
C ALA A 335 -28.12 11.66 -0.62
N GLU A 336 -29.28 12.16 -0.15
CA GLU A 336 -29.47 13.58 0.18
C GLU A 336 -28.55 14.07 1.31
N ARG A 337 -28.09 13.16 2.19
CA ARG A 337 -27.09 13.44 3.25
C ARG A 337 -25.64 13.28 2.76
N GLY A 338 -25.42 12.93 1.50
CA GLY A 338 -24.10 12.77 0.90
C GLY A 338 -23.40 11.47 1.27
N HIS A 339 -24.13 10.45 1.71
CA HIS A 339 -23.61 9.09 1.81
C HIS A 339 -23.55 8.45 0.42
N GLU A 340 -22.71 7.43 0.28
CA GLU A 340 -22.54 6.68 -0.96
C GLU A 340 -23.44 5.43 -0.99
N HIS A 341 -23.96 5.09 -2.16
CA HIS A 341 -24.59 3.80 -2.43
C HIS A 341 -23.58 2.83 -3.05
N ALA A 342 -23.42 1.66 -2.43
CA ALA A 342 -22.53 0.60 -2.87
C ALA A 342 -23.30 -0.72 -3.05
N LEU A 343 -22.73 -1.63 -3.84
CA LEU A 343 -23.23 -2.99 -3.94
C LEU A 343 -22.81 -3.81 -2.70
N HIS A 344 -23.73 -4.56 -2.12
CA HIS A 344 -23.41 -5.61 -1.15
C HIS A 344 -23.66 -6.99 -1.77
N TYR A 345 -22.74 -7.44 -2.64
CA TYR A 345 -22.96 -8.65 -3.41
C TYR A 345 -23.19 -9.85 -2.48
N ASN A 346 -24.38 -10.43 -2.60
CA ASN A 346 -24.81 -11.53 -1.77
C ASN A 346 -24.65 -12.87 -2.49
N ALA A 347 -23.73 -13.70 -2.01
CA ALA A 347 -23.56 -15.07 -2.48
C ALA A 347 -23.73 -16.08 -1.34
N VAL A 348 -24.57 -15.74 -0.35
CA VAL A 348 -24.91 -16.56 0.82
C VAL A 348 -26.43 -16.52 1.06
N GLY A 349 -27.00 -17.67 1.42
CA GLY A 349 -28.40 -17.82 1.83
C GLY A 349 -29.31 -18.36 0.73
N ASP A 350 -30.62 -18.28 0.98
CA ASP A 350 -31.63 -19.04 0.23
C ASP A 350 -32.33 -18.22 -0.88
N ALA A 351 -31.85 -17.00 -1.18
CA ALA A 351 -32.44 -16.19 -2.25
C ALA A 351 -32.06 -16.71 -3.64
N ASP A 352 -32.93 -16.50 -4.61
CA ASP A 352 -32.88 -17.07 -5.97
C ASP A 352 -31.60 -16.77 -6.77
N ILE A 353 -30.97 -15.62 -6.53
CA ILE A 353 -29.68 -15.23 -7.15
C ILE A 353 -28.56 -15.04 -6.11
N ALA A 354 -28.68 -15.63 -4.92
CA ALA A 354 -27.67 -15.54 -3.84
C ALA A 354 -26.63 -16.68 -3.89
N THR A 355 -26.03 -16.91 -5.05
CA THR A 355 -24.97 -17.90 -5.25
C THR A 355 -23.76 -17.27 -5.92
N TRP A 356 -22.55 -17.75 -5.60
CA TRP A 356 -21.32 -17.23 -6.20
C TRP A 356 -21.29 -17.45 -7.72
N GLY A 357 -21.25 -16.37 -8.50
CA GLY A 357 -21.07 -16.45 -9.95
C GLY A 357 -21.28 -15.11 -10.67
N TRP A 358 -20.63 -15.00 -11.83
CA TRP A 358 -20.78 -13.83 -12.71
C TRP A 358 -22.24 -13.48 -13.05
N PRO A 359 -23.13 -14.42 -13.43
CA PRO A 359 -24.52 -14.07 -13.73
C PRO A 359 -25.26 -13.43 -12.55
N GLN A 360 -25.00 -13.91 -11.33
CA GLN A 360 -25.60 -13.44 -10.09
C GLN A 360 -25.06 -12.06 -9.72
N MET A 361 -23.75 -11.86 -9.77
CA MET A 361 -23.10 -10.56 -9.55
C MET A 361 -23.69 -9.50 -10.49
N ARG A 362 -23.78 -9.80 -11.79
CA ARG A 362 -24.38 -8.88 -12.78
C ARG A 362 -25.86 -8.59 -12.49
N ALA A 363 -26.63 -9.59 -12.09
CA ALA A 363 -28.05 -9.41 -11.77
C ALA A 363 -28.25 -8.54 -10.52
N GLN A 364 -27.46 -8.77 -9.48
CA GLN A 364 -27.51 -7.96 -8.25
C GLN A 364 -26.99 -6.55 -8.47
N HIS A 365 -25.97 -6.35 -9.32
CA HIS A 365 -25.56 -5.01 -9.73
C HIS A 365 -26.70 -4.24 -10.41
N ALA A 366 -27.40 -4.87 -11.37
CA ALA A 366 -28.57 -4.27 -12.01
C ALA A 366 -29.71 -3.98 -11.02
N TRP A 367 -29.93 -4.87 -10.05
CA TRP A 367 -30.86 -4.61 -8.94
C TRP A 367 -30.44 -3.40 -8.11
N ALA A 368 -29.16 -3.27 -7.75
CA ALA A 368 -28.65 -2.15 -6.96
C ALA A 368 -28.82 -0.82 -7.71
N GLN A 369 -28.52 -0.79 -9.01
CA GLN A 369 -28.79 0.38 -9.86
C GLN A 369 -30.27 0.75 -9.86
N ALA A 370 -31.16 -0.23 -10.02
CA ALA A 370 -32.60 0.01 -10.04
C ALA A 370 -33.16 0.47 -8.68
N MET A 371 -32.69 -0.12 -7.58
CA MET A 371 -33.14 0.20 -6.22
C MET A 371 -32.67 1.60 -5.79
N THR A 372 -31.42 1.95 -6.10
CA THR A 372 -30.83 3.24 -5.73
C THR A 372 -31.20 4.37 -6.70
N GLY A 373 -31.53 4.03 -7.95
CA GLY A 373 -31.69 5.00 -9.03
C GLY A 373 -30.36 5.55 -9.55
N HIS A 374 -29.22 4.97 -9.15
CA HIS A 374 -27.90 5.35 -9.63
C HIS A 374 -27.47 4.46 -10.80
N GLU A 375 -27.06 5.08 -11.91
CA GLU A 375 -26.49 4.35 -13.05
C GLU A 375 -25.09 3.81 -12.75
N GLU A 376 -24.32 4.50 -11.91
CA GLU A 376 -22.96 4.09 -11.54
C GLU A 376 -22.94 3.62 -10.09
N ILE A 377 -22.62 2.33 -9.88
CA ILE A 377 -22.30 1.77 -8.57
C ILE A 377 -20.79 1.48 -8.58
N VAL A 378 -20.02 2.39 -7.98
CA VAL A 378 -18.56 2.38 -8.12
C VAL A 378 -17.86 1.51 -7.07
N SER A 379 -18.56 1.12 -6.01
CA SER A 379 -18.00 0.36 -4.89
C SER A 379 -18.81 -0.90 -4.58
N ASN A 380 -18.11 -1.91 -4.08
CA ASN A 380 -18.69 -3.16 -3.61
C ASN A 380 -18.10 -3.59 -2.28
N LYS A 381 -18.89 -4.32 -1.50
CA LYS A 381 -18.38 -5.22 -0.46
C LYS A 381 -19.20 -6.50 -0.46
N ASN A 382 -18.60 -7.67 -0.42
CA ASN A 382 -19.35 -8.92 -0.43
C ASN A 382 -19.99 -9.19 0.94
N HIS A 383 -21.25 -9.62 0.93
CA HIS A 383 -21.96 -10.07 2.13
C HIS A 383 -21.20 -11.22 2.78
N TYR A 384 -21.07 -11.21 4.12
CA TYR A 384 -20.21 -12.13 4.88
C TYR A 384 -18.72 -12.10 4.52
N THR A 385 -18.22 -11.08 3.81
CA THR A 385 -16.88 -11.10 3.18
C THR A 385 -16.69 -12.35 2.28
N ARG A 386 -17.79 -12.84 1.69
CA ARG A 386 -17.82 -14.04 0.86
C ARG A 386 -16.80 -13.95 -0.28
N TRP A 387 -16.00 -15.01 -0.47
CA TRP A 387 -14.99 -15.08 -1.52
C TRP A 387 -14.72 -16.49 -2.04
N GLU A 388 -14.52 -16.67 -3.34
CA GLU A 388 -13.92 -17.89 -3.92
C GLU A 388 -12.86 -17.51 -4.95
N GLY A 389 -11.87 -18.38 -5.13
CA GLY A 389 -10.84 -18.21 -6.13
C GLY A 389 -9.82 -17.15 -5.76
N TRP A 390 -9.18 -16.58 -6.78
CA TRP A 390 -8.06 -15.65 -6.68
C TRP A 390 -8.48 -14.23 -7.04
N ASP A 391 -8.85 -14.03 -8.30
CA ASP A 391 -9.03 -12.72 -8.94
C ASP A 391 -10.30 -12.61 -9.79
N GLU A 392 -11.04 -13.70 -9.96
CA GLU A 392 -12.22 -13.77 -10.82
C GLU A 392 -13.26 -12.72 -10.45
N PHE A 393 -13.42 -12.47 -9.14
CA PHE A 393 -14.33 -11.44 -8.63
C PHE A 393 -13.91 -10.02 -9.03
N TYR A 394 -12.60 -9.71 -9.04
CA TYR A 394 -12.12 -8.41 -9.47
C TYR A 394 -12.35 -8.21 -10.97
N LEU A 395 -12.20 -9.26 -11.79
CA LEU A 395 -12.55 -9.22 -13.22
C LEU A 395 -14.04 -8.94 -13.43
N TRP A 396 -14.92 -9.49 -12.59
CA TRP A 396 -16.35 -9.17 -12.61
C TRP A 396 -16.62 -7.72 -12.24
N CYS A 397 -15.92 -7.19 -11.24
CA CYS A 397 -16.01 -5.79 -10.85
C CYS A 397 -15.62 -4.86 -12.01
N GLN A 398 -14.48 -5.10 -12.66
CA GLN A 398 -14.07 -4.33 -13.84
C GLN A 398 -15.12 -4.36 -14.95
N ALA A 399 -15.68 -5.55 -15.23
CA ALA A 399 -16.69 -5.72 -16.27
C ALA A 399 -18.01 -4.98 -15.98
N LEU A 400 -18.31 -4.69 -14.71
CA LEU A 400 -19.50 -3.94 -14.28
C LEU A 400 -19.23 -2.45 -14.05
N GLY A 401 -17.97 -2.02 -14.07
CA GLY A 401 -17.59 -0.65 -13.71
C GLY A 401 -17.54 -0.39 -12.21
N VAL A 402 -17.50 -1.45 -11.37
CA VAL A 402 -17.14 -1.33 -9.96
C VAL A 402 -15.63 -1.10 -9.89
N GLN A 403 -15.23 0.01 -9.28
CA GLN A 403 -13.86 0.53 -9.31
C GLN A 403 -13.11 0.33 -8.00
N ILE A 404 -13.81 0.05 -6.90
CA ILE A 404 -13.23 -0.22 -5.57
C ILE A 404 -14.01 -1.34 -4.88
N ASP A 405 -13.30 -2.30 -4.29
CA ASP A 405 -13.86 -3.39 -3.49
C ASP A 405 -13.34 -3.33 -2.05
N GLU A 406 -14.23 -3.60 -1.10
CA GLU A 406 -13.98 -3.48 0.32
C GLU A 406 -14.08 -4.83 1.05
N SER A 407 -14.06 -5.94 0.31
CA SER A 407 -14.40 -7.28 0.83
C SER A 407 -13.25 -7.93 1.59
N ARG A 408 -12.00 -7.55 1.31
CA ARG A 408 -10.80 -8.10 1.95
C ARG A 408 -10.69 -7.63 3.40
N GLY A 409 -11.31 -8.39 4.30
CA GLY A 409 -11.26 -8.15 5.73
C GLY A 409 -11.68 -9.36 6.56
N PRO A 410 -11.78 -9.17 7.89
CA PRO A 410 -12.06 -10.24 8.83
C PRO A 410 -13.54 -10.61 8.88
N SER A 411 -13.84 -11.88 9.12
CA SER A 411 -15.17 -12.37 9.51
C SER A 411 -15.26 -12.72 11.00
N LYS A 412 -14.12 -12.85 11.69
CA LYS A 412 -14.02 -13.27 13.11
C LYS A 412 -13.23 -12.28 13.95
N GLN A 413 -13.50 -12.29 15.26
CA GLN A 413 -12.82 -11.41 16.22
C GLN A 413 -11.30 -11.60 16.24
N GLY A 414 -10.79 -12.83 16.13
CA GLY A 414 -9.36 -13.11 16.10
C GLY A 414 -8.64 -12.65 14.82
N ASN A 415 -9.39 -12.26 13.78
CA ASN A 415 -8.88 -11.85 12.47
C ASN A 415 -8.86 -10.33 12.28
N VAL A 416 -9.37 -9.55 13.24
CA VAL A 416 -9.44 -8.09 13.11
C VAL A 416 -8.05 -7.42 13.13
N GLY A 417 -8.01 -6.13 12.81
CA GLY A 417 -6.78 -5.38 12.63
C GLY A 417 -6.39 -5.40 11.15
N PHE A 418 -5.25 -5.98 10.81
CA PHE A 418 -4.66 -6.02 9.47
C PHE A 418 -4.49 -7.45 8.96
N PRO A 419 -5.55 -8.26 8.82
CA PRO A 419 -5.44 -9.65 8.34
C PRO A 419 -4.85 -9.78 6.93
N PHE A 420 -5.04 -8.75 6.10
CA PHE A 420 -4.43 -8.61 4.77
C PHE A 420 -3.21 -7.66 4.77
N GLY A 421 -2.66 -7.39 5.97
CA GLY A 421 -1.39 -6.72 6.20
C GLY A 421 -1.24 -5.32 5.59
N THR A 422 -2.31 -4.60 5.29
CA THR A 422 -2.25 -3.31 4.59
C THR A 422 -3.33 -2.37 5.12
N ALA A 423 -2.97 -1.11 5.30
CA ALA A 423 -3.86 0.04 5.47
C ALA A 423 -4.06 0.80 4.15
N HIS A 424 -3.21 0.54 3.15
CA HIS A 424 -3.27 1.26 1.88
C HIS A 424 -4.23 0.65 0.86
N LEU A 425 -4.75 1.53 -0.01
CA LEU A 425 -5.38 1.15 -1.26
C LEU A 425 -4.32 0.54 -2.20
N SER A 426 -4.69 -0.49 -2.93
CA SER A 426 -3.82 -1.07 -3.95
C SER A 426 -4.62 -1.70 -5.06
N PHE A 427 -4.05 -1.75 -6.26
CA PHE A 427 -4.59 -2.60 -7.32
C PHE A 427 -4.10 -4.03 -7.15
N PRO A 428 -4.99 -5.03 -7.23
CA PRO A 428 -4.60 -6.42 -7.19
C PRO A 428 -3.93 -6.85 -8.50
N MET A 429 -3.15 -7.91 -8.39
CA MET A 429 -2.50 -8.62 -9.46
C MET A 429 -3.35 -9.82 -9.89
N ALA A 430 -3.61 -9.91 -11.19
CA ALA A 430 -4.28 -11.04 -11.81
C ALA A 430 -3.48 -12.35 -11.68
N GLY A 431 -4.09 -13.49 -11.93
CA GLY A 431 -3.42 -14.79 -11.95
C GLY A 431 -2.45 -14.94 -13.12
N VAL A 432 -1.87 -16.14 -13.21
CA VAL A 432 -0.92 -16.52 -14.26
C VAL A 432 -1.56 -16.44 -15.65
N GLU A 433 -2.84 -16.79 -15.76
CA GLU A 433 -3.59 -16.79 -17.02
C GLU A 433 -3.63 -15.40 -17.68
N ASP A 434 -3.65 -14.34 -16.86
CA ASP A 434 -3.63 -12.94 -17.26
C ASP A 434 -2.24 -12.29 -17.06
N ASN A 435 -1.19 -13.11 -16.99
CA ASN A 435 0.22 -12.72 -16.88
C ASN A 435 0.50 -11.74 -15.73
N GLY A 436 -0.17 -11.90 -14.59
CA GLY A 436 0.01 -11.01 -13.44
C GLY A 436 -0.28 -9.54 -13.76
N SER A 437 -1.15 -9.28 -14.74
CA SER A 437 -1.54 -7.92 -15.07
C SER A 437 -2.22 -7.24 -13.88
N ARG A 438 -2.09 -5.92 -13.81
CA ARG A 438 -2.76 -5.13 -12.78
C ARG A 438 -4.24 -5.01 -13.12
N LEU A 439 -5.11 -5.42 -12.20
CA LEU A 439 -6.55 -5.31 -12.34
C LEU A 439 -7.00 -3.91 -11.94
N ASP A 440 -7.90 -3.30 -12.72
CA ASP A 440 -8.35 -1.92 -12.53
C ASP A 440 -9.49 -1.79 -11.50
N VAL A 441 -9.31 -2.42 -10.34
CA VAL A 441 -10.19 -2.32 -9.16
C VAL A 441 -9.31 -2.05 -7.96
N LEU A 442 -9.56 -0.98 -7.22
CA LEU A 442 -8.86 -0.73 -5.97
C LEU A 442 -9.37 -1.68 -4.89
N VAL A 443 -8.47 -2.24 -4.09
CA VAL A 443 -8.82 -2.95 -2.86
C VAL A 443 -8.71 -1.98 -1.69
N LEU A 444 -9.80 -1.81 -0.96
CA LEU A 444 -9.86 -1.12 0.32
C LEU A 444 -9.91 -2.17 1.45
N PRO A 445 -8.82 -2.38 2.21
CA PRO A 445 -8.82 -3.36 3.30
C PRO A 445 -9.86 -3.02 4.37
N LEU A 446 -10.66 -4.00 4.79
CA LEU A 446 -11.56 -3.92 5.93
C LEU A 446 -10.83 -4.42 7.18
N HIS A 447 -10.85 -3.61 8.25
CA HIS A 447 -10.05 -3.89 9.45
C HIS A 447 -10.87 -4.48 10.59
N VAL A 448 -12.16 -4.11 10.71
CA VAL A 448 -13.01 -4.56 11.81
C VAL A 448 -14.50 -4.35 11.50
N GLN A 449 -15.33 -5.19 12.10
CA GLN A 449 -16.80 -5.11 12.06
C GLN A 449 -17.37 -4.91 13.47
N ASP A 450 -18.42 -4.09 13.57
CA ASP A 450 -19.22 -3.80 14.76
C ASP A 450 -18.42 -3.75 16.07
N LEU A 451 -17.68 -2.66 16.27
CA LEU A 451 -16.98 -2.41 17.53
C LEU A 451 -17.95 -2.52 18.71
N ALA A 452 -17.45 -3.09 19.81
CA ALA A 452 -18.20 -3.43 21.03
C ALA A 452 -19.29 -4.50 20.86
N TRP A 453 -19.41 -5.12 19.69
CA TRP A 453 -20.31 -6.26 19.45
C TRP A 453 -19.61 -7.47 18.83
N ALA A 454 -19.13 -7.37 17.59
CA ALA A 454 -18.43 -8.46 16.91
C ALA A 454 -16.94 -8.45 17.24
N ALA A 455 -16.37 -7.26 17.45
CA ALA A 455 -15.00 -7.08 17.88
C ALA A 455 -14.91 -6.26 19.17
N HIS A 456 -13.91 -6.60 19.99
CA HIS A 456 -13.60 -5.80 21.17
C HIS A 456 -13.07 -4.42 20.76
N GLU A 457 -13.45 -3.38 21.48
CA GLU A 457 -13.18 -2.00 21.09
C GLU A 457 -11.70 -1.58 21.16
N SER A 458 -10.89 -2.31 21.92
CA SER A 458 -9.45 -2.04 22.02
C SER A 458 -8.70 -2.15 20.69
N VAL A 459 -9.28 -2.84 19.68
CA VAL A 459 -8.69 -2.87 18.33
C VAL A 459 -8.78 -1.51 17.62
N ARG A 460 -9.70 -0.63 18.03
CA ARG A 460 -9.87 0.72 17.44
C ARG A 460 -8.55 1.48 17.42
N ASP A 461 -7.87 1.51 18.56
CA ASP A 461 -6.64 2.29 18.74
C ASP A 461 -5.52 1.67 17.89
N VAL A 462 -5.42 0.34 17.86
CA VAL A 462 -4.48 -0.39 16.98
C VAL A 462 -4.69 0.00 15.51
N ILE A 463 -5.93 0.03 15.03
CA ILE A 463 -6.24 0.35 13.63
C ILE A 463 -5.90 1.82 13.31
N LEU A 464 -6.34 2.76 14.15
CA LEU A 464 -6.10 4.18 13.92
C LEU A 464 -4.60 4.54 14.00
N GLU A 465 -3.88 4.03 15.00
CA GLU A 465 -2.45 4.29 15.17
C GLU A 465 -1.63 3.75 14.00
N GLN A 466 -1.93 2.54 13.54
CA GLN A 466 -1.19 1.93 12.42
C GLN A 466 -1.54 2.58 11.08
N ALA A 467 -2.81 2.91 10.83
CA ALA A 467 -3.19 3.69 9.65
C ALA A 467 -2.50 5.06 9.65
N LEU A 468 -2.39 5.71 10.82
CA LEU A 468 -1.68 6.99 10.97
C LEU A 468 -0.17 6.84 10.74
N ALA A 469 0.46 5.83 11.35
CA ALA A 469 1.89 5.57 11.24
C ALA A 469 2.33 5.25 9.81
N HIS A 470 1.45 4.62 9.03
CA HIS A 470 1.71 4.25 7.64
C HIS A 470 1.05 5.17 6.61
N HIS A 471 0.34 6.22 7.04
CA HIS A 471 -0.38 7.13 6.14
C HIS A 471 -1.43 6.42 5.26
N GLY A 472 -2.13 5.43 5.81
CA GLY A 472 -3.13 4.62 5.14
C GLY A 472 -4.58 5.04 5.40
N VAL A 473 -5.48 4.07 5.25
CA VAL A 473 -6.93 4.19 5.50
C VAL A 473 -7.33 3.31 6.68
N ALA A 474 -7.98 3.87 7.69
CA ALA A 474 -8.60 3.10 8.77
C ALA A 474 -10.06 2.80 8.44
N HIS A 475 -10.40 1.52 8.23
CA HIS A 475 -11.75 1.11 7.80
C HIS A 475 -12.52 0.39 8.91
N PHE A 476 -13.65 0.98 9.31
CA PHE A 476 -14.61 0.43 10.26
C PHE A 476 -15.97 0.14 9.60
N LEU A 477 -16.60 -0.96 9.99
CA LEU A 477 -17.91 -1.38 9.48
C LEU A 477 -18.94 -1.48 10.61
N PHE A 478 -20.15 -0.99 10.37
CA PHE A 478 -21.28 -1.17 11.30
C PHE A 478 -22.54 -1.65 10.59
N HIS A 479 -23.28 -2.59 11.20
CA HIS A 479 -24.60 -2.98 10.70
C HIS A 479 -25.71 -2.18 11.38
N PRO A 480 -26.73 -1.70 10.64
CA PRO A 480 -27.85 -0.93 11.20
C PRO A 480 -28.61 -1.67 12.31
N VAL A 481 -28.72 -3.01 12.24
CA VAL A 481 -29.35 -3.81 13.30
C VAL A 481 -28.61 -3.70 14.62
N HIS A 482 -27.28 -3.59 14.60
CA HIS A 482 -26.47 -3.50 15.80
C HIS A 482 -26.55 -2.09 16.37
N VAL A 483 -26.44 -1.08 15.52
CA VAL A 483 -26.64 0.34 15.87
C VAL A 483 -28.03 0.57 16.48
N TYR A 484 -29.09 0.08 15.85
CA TYR A 484 -30.47 0.27 16.31
C TYR A 484 -30.73 -0.37 17.69
N ARG A 485 -30.24 -1.60 17.90
CA ARG A 485 -30.60 -2.39 19.08
C ARG A 485 -29.69 -2.15 20.30
N ARG A 486 -28.51 -1.56 20.11
CA ARG A 486 -27.45 -1.53 21.13
C ARG A 486 -26.84 -0.15 21.24
N THR A 487 -27.13 0.54 22.34
CA THR A 487 -26.58 1.87 22.64
C THR A 487 -25.05 1.86 22.70
N TYR A 488 -24.43 0.84 23.30
CA TYR A 488 -22.98 0.72 23.37
C TYR A 488 -22.28 0.59 21.99
N VAL A 489 -22.98 0.08 20.96
CA VAL A 489 -22.45 0.07 19.57
C VAL A 489 -22.51 1.48 18.98
N GLN A 490 -23.57 2.25 19.27
CA GLN A 490 -23.64 3.66 18.89
C GLN A 490 -22.52 4.47 19.55
N ASP A 491 -22.25 4.22 20.83
CA ASP A 491 -21.19 4.90 21.56
C ASP A 491 -19.80 4.52 21.02
N ALA A 492 -19.56 3.24 20.74
CA ALA A 492 -18.33 2.82 20.07
C ALA A 492 -18.14 3.50 18.70
N CYS A 493 -19.22 3.69 17.93
CA CYS A 493 -19.20 4.44 16.67
C CYS A 493 -18.86 5.93 16.89
N ARG A 494 -19.48 6.61 17.87
CA ARG A 494 -19.15 7.99 18.21
C ARG A 494 -17.69 8.13 18.63
N ASP A 495 -17.20 7.20 19.45
CA ASP A 495 -15.85 7.24 20.00
C ASP A 495 -14.79 7.06 18.90
N VAL A 496 -14.98 6.13 17.95
CA VAL A 496 -14.04 5.99 16.82
C VAL A 496 -14.08 7.20 15.89
N VAL A 497 -15.25 7.79 15.64
CA VAL A 497 -15.38 9.02 14.86
C VAL A 497 -14.64 10.19 15.50
N ALA A 498 -14.80 10.36 16.81
CA ALA A 498 -14.14 11.41 17.57
C ALA A 498 -12.62 11.22 17.55
N LEU A 499 -12.13 10.00 17.86
CA LEU A 499 -10.70 9.73 17.96
C LEU A 499 -9.98 9.89 16.61
N ALA A 500 -10.56 9.41 15.51
CA ALA A 500 -9.99 9.62 14.18
C ALA A 500 -9.88 11.12 13.84
N ARG A 501 -10.89 11.91 14.22
CA ARG A 501 -10.88 13.37 14.03
C ARG A 501 -9.80 14.05 14.87
N ASP A 502 -9.59 13.60 16.10
CA ASP A 502 -8.52 14.09 16.98
C ASP A 502 -7.12 13.80 16.41
N HIS A 503 -6.99 12.72 15.63
CA HIS A 503 -5.78 12.41 14.85
C HIS A 503 -5.69 13.14 13.51
N GLY A 504 -6.62 14.03 13.19
CA GLY A 504 -6.65 14.79 11.94
C GLY A 504 -7.05 13.95 10.72
N MET A 505 -7.67 12.78 10.91
CA MET A 505 -8.09 11.89 9.82
C MET A 505 -9.49 12.31 9.33
N PRO A 506 -9.64 12.81 8.09
CA PRO A 506 -10.96 13.07 7.53
C PRO A 506 -11.69 11.76 7.26
N TRP A 507 -13.02 11.81 7.34
CA TRP A 507 -13.90 10.68 7.01
C TRP A 507 -14.33 10.75 5.55
N TRP A 508 -13.89 9.79 4.75
CA TRP A 508 -14.20 9.69 3.32
C TRP A 508 -15.04 8.45 3.03
N THR A 509 -15.91 8.52 2.01
CA THR A 509 -16.57 7.33 1.45
C THR A 509 -15.60 6.56 0.53
N ALA A 510 -15.92 5.31 0.19
CA ALA A 510 -15.15 4.50 -0.75
C ALA A 510 -15.02 5.17 -2.13
N ALA A 511 -16.09 5.79 -2.65
CA ALA A 511 -16.06 6.59 -3.88
C ALA A 511 -15.08 7.77 -3.80
N GLN A 512 -15.00 8.46 -2.66
CA GLN A 512 -14.07 9.58 -2.49
C GLN A 512 -12.61 9.09 -2.46
N LEU A 513 -12.35 7.99 -1.74
CA LEU A 513 -11.06 7.31 -1.74
C LEU A 513 -10.65 6.88 -3.16
N ASN A 514 -11.55 6.23 -3.89
CA ASN A 514 -11.34 5.80 -5.28
C ASN A 514 -11.05 6.99 -6.21
N ALA A 515 -11.86 8.05 -6.14
CA ALA A 515 -11.70 9.23 -6.96
C ALA A 515 -10.35 9.93 -6.72
N TRP A 516 -9.96 10.07 -5.46
CA TRP A 516 -8.68 10.67 -5.09
C TRP A 516 -7.50 9.82 -5.57
N GLU A 517 -7.51 8.52 -5.28
CA GLU A 517 -6.37 7.66 -5.61
C GLU A 517 -6.17 7.55 -7.14
N ARG A 518 -7.27 7.49 -7.91
CA ARG A 518 -7.20 7.52 -9.38
C ARG A 518 -6.69 8.85 -9.91
N LEU A 519 -7.18 9.97 -9.38
CA LEU A 519 -6.69 11.31 -9.76
C LEU A 519 -5.18 11.44 -9.50
N ARG A 520 -4.73 11.03 -8.32
CA ARG A 520 -3.32 11.06 -7.91
C ARG A 520 -2.43 10.22 -8.83
N ARG A 521 -2.93 9.08 -9.29
CA ARG A 521 -2.23 8.16 -10.22
C ARG A 521 -2.10 8.67 -11.65
N GLU A 522 -2.73 9.79 -11.99
CA GLU A 522 -2.52 10.47 -13.26
C GLU A 522 -1.40 11.52 -13.21
N VAL A 523 -0.93 11.88 -12.01
CA VAL A 523 0.14 12.86 -11.85
C VAL A 523 1.48 12.23 -12.21
N SER A 524 2.32 12.98 -12.92
CA SER A 524 3.73 12.65 -13.15
C SER A 524 4.63 13.75 -12.62
N LEU A 525 5.79 13.35 -12.10
CA LEU A 525 6.77 14.22 -11.49
C LEU A 525 8.10 14.07 -12.21
N SER A 526 8.87 15.15 -12.30
CA SER A 526 10.28 15.10 -12.64
C SER A 526 11.01 16.26 -11.98
N VAL A 527 12.32 16.15 -11.87
CA VAL A 527 13.18 17.14 -11.25
C VAL A 527 14.34 17.45 -12.19
N ARG A 528 14.73 18.73 -12.27
CA ARG A 528 15.92 19.15 -13.01
C ARG A 528 16.66 20.27 -12.28
N ALA A 529 17.96 20.36 -12.51
CA ALA A 529 18.73 21.51 -12.05
C ALA A 529 18.30 22.78 -12.80
N ALA A 530 18.09 23.87 -12.07
CA ALA A 530 17.71 25.17 -12.65
C ALA A 530 18.91 26.12 -12.71
N ALA A 531 19.36 26.57 -11.53
CA ALA A 531 20.53 27.42 -11.32
C ALA A 531 21.29 26.94 -10.07
N ALA A 532 22.47 27.51 -9.81
CA ALA A 532 23.21 27.18 -8.59
C ALA A 532 22.35 27.46 -7.34
N GLY A 533 22.09 26.41 -6.54
CA GLY A 533 21.23 26.50 -5.35
C GLY A 533 19.73 26.50 -5.64
N ALA A 534 19.30 26.14 -6.85
CA ALA A 534 17.89 26.05 -7.23
C ALA A 534 17.57 24.75 -7.99
N LEU A 535 16.38 24.23 -7.72
CA LEU A 535 15.82 22.99 -8.28
C LEU A 535 14.47 23.30 -8.92
N ASP A 536 14.24 22.80 -10.13
CA ASP A 536 12.93 22.83 -10.76
C ASP A 536 12.24 21.48 -10.54
N VAL A 537 11.05 21.50 -9.95
CA VAL A 537 10.12 20.39 -9.88
C VAL A 537 9.07 20.60 -10.97
N VAL A 538 9.01 19.68 -11.92
CA VAL A 538 8.03 19.70 -13.01
C VAL A 538 6.94 18.69 -12.68
N VAL A 539 5.71 19.17 -12.64
CA VAL A 539 4.52 18.38 -12.34
C VAL A 539 3.62 18.42 -13.56
N ASN A 540 3.13 17.27 -14.02
CA ASN A 540 2.14 17.21 -15.09
C ASN A 540 0.94 16.39 -14.62
N THR A 541 -0.25 16.97 -14.72
CA THR A 541 -1.51 16.31 -14.41
C THR A 541 -2.56 16.63 -15.49
N PRO A 542 -3.33 15.64 -15.98
CA PRO A 542 -4.38 15.89 -16.97
C PRO A 542 -5.60 16.60 -16.38
N ARG A 543 -5.76 16.58 -15.05
CA ARG A 543 -6.89 17.16 -14.32
C ARG A 543 -6.40 17.95 -13.11
N PRO A 544 -7.12 18.99 -12.65
CA PRO A 544 -6.70 19.75 -11.48
C PRO A 544 -6.62 18.87 -10.22
N VAL A 545 -5.59 19.08 -9.41
CA VAL A 545 -5.41 18.43 -8.10
C VAL A 545 -5.33 19.53 -7.04
N GLN A 546 -6.27 19.51 -6.09
CA GLN A 546 -6.28 20.47 -4.99
C GLN A 546 -5.34 20.02 -3.87
N ASP A 547 -4.68 20.98 -3.23
CA ASP A 547 -3.84 20.78 -2.05
C ASP A 547 -2.81 19.64 -2.23
N ALA A 548 -2.16 19.56 -3.40
CA ALA A 548 -1.17 18.51 -3.65
C ALA A 548 0.05 18.68 -2.73
N ALA A 549 0.49 17.59 -2.11
CA ALA A 549 1.71 17.52 -1.31
C ALA A 549 2.79 16.75 -2.07
N ILE A 550 3.80 17.47 -2.56
CA ILE A 550 4.94 16.91 -3.30
C ILE A 550 6.14 16.83 -2.36
N LEU A 551 6.68 15.64 -2.18
CA LEU A 551 7.80 15.39 -1.28
C LEU A 551 9.09 15.27 -2.08
N LEU A 552 10.15 15.87 -1.58
CA LEU A 552 11.49 15.79 -2.14
C LEU A 552 12.42 15.16 -1.11
N ALA A 553 12.91 13.95 -1.42
CA ALA A 553 14.08 13.39 -0.75
C ALA A 553 15.32 14.11 -1.28
N LEU A 554 15.80 15.10 -0.53
CA LEU A 554 16.96 15.90 -0.88
C LEU A 554 18.26 15.23 -0.37
N PRO A 555 19.38 15.35 -1.09
CA PRO A 555 20.67 14.90 -0.57
C PRO A 555 21.13 15.74 0.63
N ASP A 556 22.05 15.19 1.44
CA ASP A 556 22.52 15.81 2.69
C ASP A 556 23.19 17.18 2.49
N ASP A 557 23.74 17.46 1.31
CA ASP A 557 24.35 18.75 0.99
C ASP A 557 23.31 19.87 0.74
N TRP A 558 22.03 19.51 0.59
CA TRP A 558 20.87 20.38 0.54
C TRP A 558 20.19 20.57 1.91
N ALA A 559 20.80 20.09 3.01
CA ALA A 559 20.21 20.01 4.36
C ALA A 559 19.79 21.35 5.05
N GLY A 560 19.70 22.46 4.31
CA GLY A 560 19.03 23.68 4.75
C GLY A 560 17.52 23.63 4.49
N SER A 561 16.74 24.34 5.32
CA SER A 561 15.35 24.66 4.95
C SER A 561 15.35 25.40 3.61
N PRO A 562 14.43 25.06 2.69
CA PRO A 562 14.28 25.84 1.47
C PRO A 562 14.02 27.31 1.83
N GLY A 563 14.68 28.22 1.09
CA GLY A 563 14.56 29.65 1.29
C GLY A 563 13.29 30.21 0.64
N SER A 564 12.87 29.61 -0.48
CA SER A 564 11.59 29.92 -1.13
C SER A 564 11.21 28.82 -2.13
N ALA A 565 9.91 28.62 -2.35
CA ALA A 565 9.36 27.84 -3.46
C ALA A 565 8.34 28.69 -4.22
N ARG A 566 8.40 28.72 -5.55
CA ARG A 566 7.48 29.49 -6.38
C ARG A 566 7.12 28.78 -7.68
N THR A 567 5.91 29.00 -8.18
CA THR A 567 5.54 28.57 -9.53
C THR A 567 6.19 29.47 -10.59
N ASP A 568 6.19 29.05 -11.85
CA ASP A 568 6.58 29.86 -13.01
C ASP A 568 5.73 31.14 -13.18
N ALA A 569 4.47 31.09 -12.75
CA ALA A 569 3.58 32.26 -12.65
C ALA A 569 3.94 33.21 -11.49
N GLY A 570 4.95 32.88 -10.68
CA GLY A 570 5.41 33.67 -9.54
C GLY A 570 4.57 33.51 -8.27
N VAL A 571 3.68 32.52 -8.22
CA VAL A 571 2.86 32.22 -7.02
C VAL A 571 3.74 31.56 -5.97
N GLU A 572 3.64 32.00 -4.73
CA GLU A 572 4.35 31.39 -3.60
C GLU A 572 3.77 30.00 -3.29
N VAL A 573 4.66 29.01 -3.18
CA VAL A 573 4.32 27.62 -2.85
C VAL A 573 4.65 27.38 -1.39
N GLY A 574 3.68 26.86 -0.63
CA GLY A 574 3.89 26.47 0.76
C GLY A 574 4.96 25.38 0.84
N HIS A 575 5.86 25.47 1.80
CA HIS A 575 6.88 24.44 1.96
C HIS A 575 7.24 24.22 3.43
N ALA A 576 7.48 22.98 3.78
CA ALA A 576 7.85 22.57 5.12
C ALA A 576 8.84 21.41 5.08
N VAL A 577 9.63 21.29 6.14
CA VAL A 577 10.41 20.08 6.39
C VAL A 577 9.51 19.11 7.16
N VAL A 578 9.37 17.89 6.65
CA VAL A 578 8.54 16.84 7.23
C VAL A 578 9.31 15.53 7.32
N ASP A 579 8.88 14.65 8.21
CA ASP A 579 9.35 13.26 8.26
C ASP A 579 8.30 12.34 7.61
N ARG A 580 8.74 11.51 6.66
CA ARG A 580 7.91 10.51 5.97
C ARG A 580 8.73 9.24 5.79
N HIS A 581 8.15 8.09 6.12
CA HIS A 581 8.84 6.79 6.07
C HIS A 581 10.24 6.84 6.74
N GLY A 582 10.35 7.48 7.89
CA GLY A 582 11.61 7.61 8.64
C GLY A 582 12.67 8.53 8.00
N ARG A 583 12.33 9.23 6.92
CA ARG A 583 13.24 10.14 6.20
C ARG A 583 12.74 11.57 6.27
N ARG A 584 13.69 12.48 6.49
CA ARG A 584 13.46 13.92 6.48
C ARG A 584 13.39 14.41 5.03
N MET A 585 12.33 15.13 4.70
CA MET A 585 12.02 15.58 3.34
C MET A 585 11.54 17.03 3.32
N VAL A 586 11.56 17.64 2.15
CA VAL A 586 10.85 18.89 1.89
C VAL A 586 9.51 18.56 1.26
N GLU A 587 8.42 18.99 1.88
CA GLU A 587 7.07 18.98 1.33
C GLU A 587 6.79 20.33 0.67
N LEU A 588 6.30 20.29 -0.57
CA LEU A 588 5.76 21.42 -1.31
C LEU A 588 4.24 21.28 -1.36
N THR A 589 3.52 22.32 -0.95
CA THR A 589 2.05 22.36 -0.92
C THR A 589 1.53 23.40 -1.90
N THR A 590 0.75 22.96 -2.88
CA THR A 590 0.11 23.83 -3.87
C THR A 590 -1.08 23.15 -4.54
N ASP A 591 -2.01 23.94 -5.05
CA ASP A 591 -2.93 23.47 -6.08
C ASP A 591 -2.16 23.25 -7.39
N LEU A 592 -2.52 22.18 -8.10
CA LEU A 592 -1.99 21.85 -9.42
C LEU A 592 -3.10 22.04 -10.46
N PRO A 593 -3.02 23.05 -11.35
CA PRO A 593 -3.91 23.13 -12.49
C PRO A 593 -3.68 21.97 -13.47
N ALA A 594 -4.65 21.70 -14.34
CA ALA A 594 -4.44 20.77 -15.45
C ALA A 594 -3.34 21.29 -16.39
N GLY A 595 -2.44 20.39 -16.81
CA GLY A 595 -1.28 20.67 -17.62
C GLY A 595 0.03 20.55 -16.84
N GLU A 596 1.05 21.25 -17.34
CA GLU A 596 2.36 21.33 -16.69
C GLU A 596 2.38 22.48 -15.68
N THR A 597 2.88 22.20 -14.47
CA THR A 597 3.20 23.19 -13.44
C THR A 597 4.69 23.08 -13.12
N LEU A 598 5.41 24.20 -13.22
CA LEU A 598 6.81 24.29 -12.86
C LEU A 598 6.94 24.97 -11.50
N ILE A 599 7.60 24.31 -10.55
CA ILE A 599 7.88 24.85 -9.21
C ILE A 599 9.40 24.96 -9.03
N THR A 600 9.90 26.18 -8.84
CA THR A 600 11.31 26.42 -8.54
C THR A 600 11.52 26.53 -7.03
N LEU A 601 12.29 25.60 -6.48
CA LEU A 601 12.76 25.57 -5.10
C LEU A 601 14.15 26.19 -5.01
N THR A 602 14.35 27.17 -4.14
CA THR A 602 15.66 27.81 -3.91
C THR A 602 16.11 27.59 -2.47
N ALA A 603 17.37 27.20 -2.26
CA ALA A 603 17.93 26.98 -0.93
C ALA A 603 18.12 28.28 -0.15
N ALA A 604 17.93 28.25 1.19
CA ALA A 604 18.21 29.41 2.04
C ALA A 604 19.72 29.61 2.21
N GLY A 605 20.30 30.57 1.48
CA GLY A 605 21.59 31.21 1.77
C GLY A 605 22.77 30.31 2.15
N THR A 606 23.43 29.68 1.16
CA THR A 606 24.91 29.65 1.02
C THR A 606 25.28 29.14 -0.37
N THR A 607 26.40 29.62 -0.91
CA THR A 607 27.03 29.14 -2.15
C THR A 607 27.25 27.63 -2.12
N VAL A 608 26.59 26.90 -3.02
CA VAL A 608 26.91 25.50 -3.34
C VAL A 608 28.35 25.47 -3.88
N PRO A 609 29.24 24.58 -3.40
CA PRO A 609 30.54 24.37 -4.03
C PRO A 609 30.35 24.04 -5.51
N ALA A 610 31.17 24.59 -6.40
CA ALA A 610 31.06 24.48 -7.85
C ALA A 610 31.34 23.05 -8.42
N GLY A 611 30.79 22.00 -7.81
CA GLY A 611 31.01 20.59 -8.17
C GLY A 611 29.83 19.85 -8.81
N ALA A 612 28.62 20.41 -8.84
CA ALA A 612 27.44 19.75 -9.41
C ALA A 612 27.17 20.08 -10.89
N ALA A 613 28.17 20.60 -11.61
CA ALA A 613 28.12 20.72 -13.07
C ALA A 613 28.88 19.54 -13.68
N THR A 614 28.16 18.59 -14.28
CA THR A 614 28.76 17.64 -15.22
C THR A 614 29.30 18.42 -16.42
N GLY A 615 30.61 18.69 -16.40
CA GLY A 615 31.32 19.32 -17.48
C GLY A 615 31.40 18.39 -18.69
N GLY A 616 30.62 18.70 -19.72
CA GLY A 616 30.72 18.14 -21.07
C GLY A 616 30.95 19.25 -22.08
N GLY A 617 32.15 19.85 -22.07
CA GLY A 617 32.58 20.77 -23.11
C GLY A 617 33.69 20.14 -23.94
N TYR A 618 33.40 19.72 -25.16
CA TYR A 618 34.37 19.66 -26.25
C TYR A 618 33.69 19.97 -27.59
N ARG A 619 34.46 20.66 -28.44
CA ARG A 619 34.17 20.93 -29.85
C ARG A 619 33.92 19.67 -30.66
#